data_AF-A0A967N3J2-F1
#
_entry.id   AF-A0A967N3J2-F1
#
_cell.length_a   1.000
_cell.length_b   1.000
_cell.length_c   1.000
_cell.angle_alpha   90.00
_cell.angle_beta   90.00
_cell.angle_gamma   90.00
#
_symmetry.space_group_name_H-M   'P 1'
#
loop_
_entity.id
_entity.type
_entity.pdbx_description
1 polymer ?
#
loop_
_entity_poly.entity_id
_entity_poly.type
_entity_poly.pdbx_seq_one_letter_code
_entity_poly.pdbx_strand_id
1 'polypeptide(L)'
;WRQTSDARVIQARSWYYMEVFAHPTDPNTVVVLNAPFNLSVDGGRTFIQIEVGHGDTHDLWINPRDPERMILADDGGAEISTNGGESWTT
;
A
#
# COMPACT_ATOMS: atom_id res chain seq x y z
N TRP A 1 -20.23 7.51 10.95
CA TRP A 1 -19.26 6.51 10.47
C TRP A 1 -19.99 5.40 9.72
N ARG A 2 -19.41 4.92 8.62
CA ARG A 2 -19.87 3.78 7.83
C ARG A 2 -18.67 2.90 7.53
N GLN A 3 -18.79 1.59 7.69
CA GLN A 3 -17.75 0.65 7.27
C GLN A 3 -17.64 0.62 5.75
N THR A 4 -16.43 0.81 5.22
CA THR A 4 -16.19 0.85 3.76
C THR A 4 -15.84 -0.51 3.18
N SER A 5 -15.09 -1.33 3.93
CA SER A 5 -14.74 -2.69 3.54
C SER A 5 -14.58 -3.60 4.77
N ASP A 6 -14.83 -4.89 4.56
CA ASP A 6 -14.59 -6.00 5.48
C ASP A 6 -13.70 -7.08 4.84
N ALA A 7 -13.04 -6.75 3.72
CA ALA A 7 -12.24 -7.71 2.96
C ALA A 7 -11.16 -8.36 3.84
N ARG A 8 -11.12 -9.70 3.82
CA ARG A 8 -10.18 -10.46 4.66
C ARG A 8 -8.71 -10.21 4.31
N VAL A 9 -8.43 -9.90 3.05
CA VAL A 9 -7.05 -9.69 2.55
C VAL A 9 -6.35 -8.53 3.27
N ILE A 10 -7.08 -7.46 3.59
CA ILE A 10 -6.55 -6.30 4.32
C ILE A 10 -6.56 -6.49 5.85
N GLN A 11 -6.94 -7.67 6.37
CA GLN A 11 -7.03 -7.96 7.81
C GLN A 11 -6.14 -9.13 8.25
N ALA A 12 -5.41 -9.75 7.32
CA ALA A 12 -4.73 -11.03 7.53
C ALA A 12 -3.60 -11.01 8.58
N ARG A 13 -3.01 -9.84 8.87
CA ARG A 13 -1.89 -9.64 9.80
C ARG A 13 -2.20 -8.59 10.87
N SER A 14 -3.45 -8.60 11.32
CA SER A 14 -3.89 -7.74 12.42
C SER A 14 -2.91 -7.89 13.61
N TRP A 15 -2.60 -6.78 14.29
CA TRP A 15 -1.73 -6.69 15.48
C TRP A 15 -0.21 -6.70 15.29
N TYR A 16 0.30 -6.92 14.07
CA TYR A 16 1.76 -6.94 13.85
C TYR A 16 2.27 -5.76 13.02
N TYR A 17 1.94 -5.66 11.72
CA TYR A 17 2.42 -4.58 10.84
C TYR A 17 1.37 -4.11 9.81
N MET A 18 0.08 -4.22 10.13
CA MET A 18 -0.94 -3.67 9.23
C MET A 18 -0.93 -2.14 9.27
N GLU A 19 -0.56 -1.54 8.14
CA GLU A 19 -0.48 -0.09 8.00
C GLU A 19 -1.41 0.41 6.89
N VAL A 20 -1.96 1.62 7.08
CA VAL A 20 -2.89 2.24 6.14
C VAL A 20 -2.35 3.60 5.75
N PHE A 21 -2.12 3.79 4.45
CA PHE A 21 -1.60 5.03 3.89
C PHE A 21 -2.60 5.65 2.94
N ALA A 22 -2.93 6.92 3.17
CA ALA A 22 -3.71 7.71 2.24
C ALA A 22 -2.80 8.28 1.15
N HIS A 23 -3.26 8.26 -0.10
CA HIS A 23 -2.57 8.98 -1.16
C HIS A 23 -2.61 10.49 -0.89
N PRO A 24 -1.48 11.22 -1.01
CA PRO A 24 -1.37 12.60 -0.55
C PRO A 24 -2.19 13.61 -1.37
N THR A 25 -2.56 13.26 -2.60
CA THR A 25 -3.29 14.17 -3.52
C THR A 25 -4.55 13.57 -4.14
N ASP A 26 -4.87 12.29 -3.85
CA ASP A 26 -6.07 11.63 -4.36
C ASP A 26 -6.86 11.02 -3.20
N PRO A 27 -8.03 11.59 -2.84
CA PRO A 27 -8.81 11.13 -1.69
C PRO A 27 -9.41 9.73 -1.87
N ASN A 28 -9.44 9.16 -3.09
CA ASN A 28 -9.97 7.82 -3.33
C ASN A 28 -8.90 6.72 -3.26
N THR A 29 -7.63 7.10 -3.22
CA THR A 29 -6.54 6.13 -3.24
C THR A 29 -6.03 5.86 -1.83
N VAL A 30 -6.03 4.58 -1.44
CA VAL A 30 -5.55 4.10 -0.15
C VAL A 30 -4.77 2.81 -0.32
N VAL A 31 -3.62 2.73 0.36
CA VAL A 31 -2.79 1.55 0.44
C VAL A 31 -2.99 0.90 1.80
N VAL A 32 -3.08 -0.43 1.82
CA VAL A 32 -3.01 -1.23 3.04
C VAL A 32 -1.85 -2.22 2.92
N LEU A 33 -0.85 -2.05 3.77
CA LEU A 33 0.29 -2.96 3.87
C LEU A 33 -0.06 -4.15 4.75
N ASN A 34 0.33 -5.33 4.27
CA ASN A 34 0.12 -6.64 4.85
C ASN A 34 1.10 -7.62 4.18
N ALA A 35 0.81 -8.91 4.25
CA ALA A 35 1.40 -9.92 3.36
C ALA A 35 0.44 -10.22 2.17
N PRO A 36 -0.11 -9.17 1.50
CA PRO A 36 0.63 -8.43 0.46
C PRO A 36 0.49 -6.90 0.49
N PHE A 37 1.10 -6.17 -0.45
CA PHE A 37 0.77 -4.77 -0.77
C PHE A 37 -0.63 -4.68 -1.41
N ASN A 38 -1.58 -4.00 -0.76
CA ASN A 38 -2.95 -3.85 -1.27
C ASN A 38 -3.25 -2.39 -1.64
N LEU A 39 -3.79 -2.18 -2.83
CA LEU A 39 -4.19 -0.87 -3.34
C LEU A 39 -5.70 -0.80 -3.55
N SER A 40 -6.32 0.29 -3.12
CA SER A 40 -7.66 0.68 -3.51
C SER A 40 -7.62 2.06 -4.15
N VAL A 41 -8.40 2.24 -5.22
CA VAL A 41 -8.57 3.52 -5.94
C VAL A 41 -10.02 4.00 -5.94
N ASP A 42 -10.87 3.35 -5.12
CA ASP A 42 -12.31 3.61 -5.05
C ASP A 42 -12.77 3.99 -3.63
N GLY A 43 -11.87 4.59 -2.85
CA GLY A 43 -12.11 5.03 -1.49
C GLY A 43 -12.09 3.90 -0.47
N GLY A 44 -11.41 2.79 -0.76
CA GLY A 44 -11.28 1.65 0.14
C GLY A 44 -12.44 0.66 0.08
N ARG A 45 -13.19 0.59 -1.03
CA ARG A 45 -14.31 -0.36 -1.21
C ARG A 45 -13.81 -1.68 -1.76
N THR A 46 -12.96 -1.63 -2.79
CA THR A 46 -12.31 -2.79 -3.40
C THR A 46 -10.79 -2.64 -3.36
N PHE A 47 -10.09 -3.79 -3.28
CA PHE A 47 -8.64 -3.84 -3.19
C PHE A 47 -8.08 -4.81 -4.23
N ILE A 48 -6.97 -4.40 -4.85
CA ILE A 48 -6.13 -5.24 -5.71
C ILE A 48 -4.76 -5.42 -5.06
N GLN A 49 -4.09 -6.51 -5.40
CA GLN A 49 -2.72 -6.77 -4.95
C GLN A 49 -1.74 -6.20 -5.97
N ILE A 50 -0.71 -5.51 -5.49
CA ILE A 50 0.38 -5.02 -6.31
C ILE A 50 1.58 -5.94 -6.11
N GLU A 51 2.21 -6.34 -7.21
CA GLU A 51 3.43 -7.13 -7.17
C GLU A 51 4.61 -6.23 -6.77
N VAL A 52 5.32 -6.68 -5.74
CA VAL A 52 6.52 -6.06 -5.16
C VAL A 52 7.58 -7.16 -5.03
N GLY A 53 8.84 -6.79 -4.87
CA GLY A 53 9.94 -7.75 -4.76
C GLY A 53 9.78 -8.71 -3.58
N HIS A 54 9.35 -8.22 -2.41
CA HIS A 54 8.93 -9.06 -1.29
C HIS A 54 7.48 -8.81 -0.85
N GLY A 55 6.68 -9.88 -0.78
CA GLY A 55 5.25 -9.78 -0.46
C GLY A 55 4.91 -9.44 0.98
N ASP A 56 5.88 -9.44 1.91
CA ASP A 56 5.66 -9.11 3.32
C ASP A 56 6.08 -7.65 3.61
N THR A 57 5.11 -6.74 3.56
CA THR A 57 5.34 -5.28 3.49
C THR A 57 5.08 -4.58 4.82
N HIS A 58 5.97 -3.66 5.20
CA HIS A 58 6.04 -3.13 6.57
C HIS A 58 5.87 -1.62 6.71
N ASP A 59 6.35 -0.82 5.75
CA ASP A 59 6.21 0.65 5.78
C ASP A 59 6.21 1.22 4.36
N LEU A 60 5.56 2.35 4.17
CA LEU A 60 5.48 3.04 2.88
C LEU A 60 5.62 4.55 3.07
N TRP A 61 6.60 5.12 2.39
CA TRP A 61 6.68 6.56 2.21
C TRP A 61 6.19 6.95 0.81
N ILE A 62 5.27 7.90 0.74
CA ILE A 62 4.80 8.52 -0.50
C ILE A 62 5.22 9.98 -0.50
N ASN A 63 5.91 10.43 -1.54
CA ASN A 63 6.30 11.83 -1.64
C ASN A 63 5.06 12.73 -1.83
N PRO A 64 4.75 13.65 -0.90
CA PRO A 64 3.52 14.45 -0.98
C PRO A 64 3.52 15.49 -2.11
N ARG A 65 4.67 15.77 -2.73
CA ARG A 65 4.81 16.71 -3.86
C ARG A 65 4.91 16.02 -5.21
N ASP A 66 5.21 14.72 -5.22
CA ASP A 66 5.39 13.91 -6.43
C ASP A 66 5.06 12.44 -6.09
N PRO A 67 3.77 12.07 -6.02
CA PRO A 67 3.34 10.77 -5.49
C PRO A 67 3.77 9.57 -6.35
N GLU A 68 4.26 9.83 -7.57
CA GLU A 68 4.92 8.82 -8.40
C GLU A 68 6.16 8.23 -7.72
N ARG A 69 6.74 8.95 -6.74
CA ARG A 69 7.91 8.53 -5.97
C ARG A 69 7.50 7.94 -4.64
N MET A 70 7.80 6.66 -4.48
CA MET A 70 7.46 5.87 -3.31
C MET A 70 8.69 5.09 -2.82
N ILE A 71 8.77 4.87 -1.52
CA ILE A 71 9.75 3.98 -0.89
C ILE A 71 8.97 2.98 -0.04
N LEU A 72 9.11 1.70 -0.36
CA LEU A 72 8.54 0.58 0.37
C LEU A 72 9.63 -0.06 1.22
N ALA A 73 9.30 -0.43 2.45
CA ALA A 73 10.13 -1.29 3.28
C ALA A 73 9.41 -2.63 3.49
N ASP A 74 10.13 -3.72 3.25
CA ASP A 74 9.65 -5.09 3.38
C ASP A 74 10.76 -6.02 3.92
N ASP A 75 10.42 -7.29 4.16
CA ASP A 75 11.36 -8.31 4.65
C ASP A 75 12.51 -8.64 3.65
N GLY A 76 12.38 -8.25 2.38
CA GLY A 76 13.41 -8.36 1.35
C GLY A 76 14.36 -7.15 1.29
N GLY A 77 13.95 -5.99 1.80
CA GLY A 77 14.75 -4.78 1.85
C GLY A 77 13.91 -3.52 1.61
N ALA A 78 14.56 -2.52 1.01
CA ALA A 78 13.88 -1.31 0.56
C ALA A 78 13.66 -1.37 -0.95
N GLU A 79 12.49 -0.98 -1.40
CA GLU A 79 12.14 -0.89 -2.82
C GLU A 79 11.71 0.53 -3.17
N ILE A 80 12.07 0.98 -4.36
CA ILE A 80 11.73 2.33 -4.85
C ILE A 80 10.82 2.20 -6.07
N SER A 81 9.74 2.98 -6.09
CA SER A 81 8.95 3.23 -7.29
C SER A 81 9.13 4.67 -7.77
N THR A 82 9.11 4.85 -9.09
CA THR A 82 9.10 6.16 -9.76
C THR A 82 7.92 6.31 -10.72
N ASN A 83 6.94 5.41 -10.63
CA ASN A 83 5.71 5.38 -11.44
C ASN A 83 4.50 4.96 -10.59
N GLY A 84 4.40 5.51 -9.37
CA GLY A 84 3.19 5.41 -8.57
C GLY A 84 2.87 3.99 -8.08
N GLY A 85 3.89 3.14 -7.97
CA GLY A 85 3.75 1.76 -7.55
C GLY A 85 3.38 0.78 -8.68
N GLU A 86 3.38 1.20 -9.94
CA GLU A 86 3.23 0.28 -11.09
C GLU A 86 4.41 -0.71 -11.19
N SER A 87 5.61 -0.29 -10.78
CA SER A 87 6.80 -1.13 -10.71
C SER A 87 7.76 -0.67 -9.61
N TRP A 88 8.58 -1.61 -9.14
CA TRP A 88 9.50 -1.43 -8.01
C TRP A 88 10.92 -1.90 -8.38
N THR A 89 11.94 -1.21 -7.86
CA THR A 89 13.36 -1.54 -8.05
C THR A 89 14.07 -1.62 -6.70
N THR A 90 14.98 -2.59 -6.55
CA THR A 90 15.86 -2.81 -5.40
C THR A 90 17.28 -2.28 -5.63
#